data_AF-H9N088-F1
#
_entry.id   AF-H9N088-F1
#
_cell.length_a   1.000
_cell.length_b   1.000
_cell.length_c   1.000
_cell.angle_alpha   90.00
_cell.angle_beta   90.00
_cell.angle_gamma   90.00
#
_symmetry.space_group_name_H-M   'P 1'
#
loop_
_entity.id
_entity.type
_entity.pdbx_description
1 polymer ?
#
loop_
_entity_poly.entity_id
_entity_poly.type
_entity_poly.pdbx_seq_one_letter_code
_entity_poly.pdbx_strand_id
1 'polypeptide(L)' 'RVRYVQRYIYNREQLVHFDSDAGLFVGDTPLGEMNAKYWNGKPEYLEQKRTAV' A
#
# COMPACT_ATOMS: atom_id res chain seq x y z
N ARG A 1 16.32 -12.36 -0.75
CA ARG A 1 15.88 -10.97 -0.46
C ARG A 1 14.47 -11.05 0.11
N VAL A 2 14.24 -10.57 1.33
CA VAL A 2 12.92 -10.55 1.97
C VAL A 2 12.21 -9.27 1.53
N ARG A 3 10.93 -9.36 1.19
CA ARG A 3 10.09 -8.19 0.86
C ARG A 3 9.04 -8.03 1.96
N TYR A 4 8.94 -6.84 2.53
CA TYR A 4 7.83 -6.50 3.40
C TYR A 4 6.60 -6.25 2.53
N VAL A 5 5.52 -7.00 2.78
CA VAL A 5 4.26 -6.83 2.05
C VAL A 5 3.13 -6.67 3.05
N GLN A 6 2.60 -5.45 3.14
CA GLN A 6 1.36 -5.18 3.87
C GLN A 6 0.19 -5.19 2.89
N ARG A 7 -0.85 -5.96 3.18
CA ARG A 7 -2.06 -6.09 2.33
C ARG A 7 -3.29 -5.60 3.05
N TYR A 8 -4.21 -5.00 2.31
CA TYR A 8 -5.55 -4.64 2.75
C TYR A 8 -6.54 -5.48 1.96
N ILE A 9 -7.24 -6.35 2.68
CA ILE A 9 -8.14 -7.36 2.11
C ILE A 9 -9.53 -7.12 2.67
N TYR A 10 -10.54 -7.11 1.81
CA TYR A 10 -11.94 -7.02 2.17
C TYR A 10 -12.75 -8.05 1.37
N ASN A 11 -13.68 -8.76 2.01
CA ASN A 11 -14.46 -9.83 1.36
C ASN A 11 -13.60 -10.85 0.57
N ARG A 12 -12.42 -11.19 1.09
CA ARG A 12 -11.41 -12.08 0.46
C ARG A 12 -10.79 -11.54 -0.83
N GLU A 13 -11.08 -10.31 -1.20
CA GLU A 13 -10.45 -9.59 -2.30
C GLU A 13 -9.35 -8.68 -1.74
N GLN A 14 -8.13 -8.77 -2.29
CA GLN A 14 -7.08 -7.83 -1.98
C GLN A 14 -7.36 -6.52 -2.72
N LEU A 15 -7.49 -5.43 -1.98
CA LEU A 15 -7.77 -4.12 -2.55
C LEU A 15 -6.48 -3.33 -2.77
N VAL A 16 -5.58 -3.31 -1.79
CA VAL A 16 -4.35 -2.50 -1.82
C VAL A 16 -3.22 -3.28 -1.16
N HIS A 17 -2.00 -3.11 -1.65
CA HIS A 17 -0.80 -3.51 -0.92
C HIS A 17 0.25 -2.40 -0.90
N PHE A 18 1.18 -2.45 0.08
CA PHE A 18 2.38 -1.61 0.09
C PHE A 18 3.51 -2.35 -0.62
N ASP A 19 4.05 -1.74 -1.68
CA ASP A 19 5.25 -2.21 -2.37
C ASP A 19 6.48 -1.56 -1.72
N SER A 20 7.26 -2.36 -1.00
CA SER A 20 8.48 -1.89 -0.33
C SER A 20 9.61 -1.48 -1.29
N ASP A 21 9.64 -2.03 -2.51
CA ASP A 21 10.65 -1.65 -3.50
C ASP A 21 10.32 -0.26 -4.11
N ALA A 22 9.04 0.04 -4.30
CA ALA A 22 8.58 1.36 -4.75
C ALA A 22 8.40 2.39 -3.61
N GLY A 23 8.21 1.92 -2.38
CA GLY A 23 7.88 2.76 -1.22
C GLY A 23 6.50 3.42 -1.33
N LEU A 24 5.53 2.75 -1.96
CA LEU A 24 4.19 3.28 -2.26
C LEU A 24 3.11 2.21 -2.11
N PHE A 25 1.87 2.65 -1.90
CA PHE A 25 0.70 1.79 -2.01
C PHE A 25 0.31 1.59 -3.48
N VAL A 26 -0.07 0.36 -3.80
CA VAL A 26 -0.52 -0.09 -5.12
C VAL A 26 -1.94 -0.63 -4.96
N GLY A 27 -2.87 -0.13 -5.78
CA GLY A 27 -4.23 -0.64 -5.85
C GLY A 27 -4.29 -1.89 -6.72
N ASP A 28 -4.86 -2.97 -6.20
CA ASP A 28 -5.06 -4.24 -6.92
C ASP A 28 -6.46 -4.33 -7.57
N THR A 29 -7.32 -3.35 -7.29
CA THR A 29 -8.68 -3.18 -7.83
C THR A 29 -8.95 -1.69 -8.07
N PRO A 30 -9.98 -1.30 -8.84
CA PRO A 30 -10.32 0.12 -9.04
C PRO A 30 -10.62 0.86 -7.73
N LEU A 31 -11.30 0.22 -6.77
CA LEU A 31 -11.50 0.76 -5.42
C LEU A 31 -10.15 0.89 -4.68
N GLY A 32 -9.29 -0.10 -4.85
CA GLY A 32 -7.92 -0.10 -4.38
C GLY A 32 -7.10 1.07 -4.89
N GLU A 33 -7.18 1.38 -6.18
CA GLU A 33 -6.45 2.49 -6.80
C GLU A 33 -6.85 3.84 -6.19
N MET A 34 -8.15 4.05 -5.92
CA MET A 34 -8.64 5.24 -5.24
C MET A 34 -8.04 5.37 -3.83
N ASN A 35 -8.00 4.27 -3.08
CA ASN A 35 -7.41 4.22 -1.74
C ASN A 35 -5.89 4.44 -1.77
N ALA A 36 -5.20 3.80 -2.71
CA ALA A 36 -3.76 3.92 -2.89
C ALA A 36 -3.38 5.37 -3.23
N LYS A 37 -4.11 6.03 -4.13
CA LYS A 37 -3.91 7.46 -4.44
C LYS A 37 -4.09 8.33 -3.21
N TYR A 38 -5.14 8.06 -2.40
CA TYR A 38 -5.38 8.80 -1.17
C TYR A 38 -4.25 8.62 -0.15
N TRP A 39 -3.77 7.38 0.07
CA TRP A 39 -2.69 7.10 1.01
C TRP A 39 -1.32 7.60 0.51
N ASN A 40 -1.05 7.51 -0.79
CA ASN A 40 0.17 8.05 -1.39
C ASN A 40 0.22 9.59 -1.33
N GLY A 41 -0.94 10.24 -1.16
CA GLY A 41 -1.04 11.68 -0.92
C GLY A 41 -0.78 12.10 0.53
N LYS A 42 -0.45 11.18 1.44
CA LYS A 42 -0.17 11.45 2.87
C LYS A 42 1.30 11.19 3.19
N PRO A 43 2.18 12.22 3.16
CA PRO A 43 3.62 12.06 3.36
C PRO A 43 4.00 11.39 4.69
N GLU A 44 3.42 11.84 5.81
CA GLU A 44 3.70 11.30 7.15
C GLU A 44 3.37 9.80 7.24
N TYR A 45 2.27 9.40 6.60
CA TYR A 45 1.85 7.99 6.58
C TYR A 45 2.78 7.14 5.71
N LEU A 46 3.21 7.66 4.55
CA LEU A 46 4.18 6.97 3.69
C LEU A 46 5.54 6.82 4.38
N GLU A 47 6.03 7.84 5.07
CA GLU A 47 7.30 7.78 5.80
C GLU A 47 7.28 6.72 6.89
N GLN A 48 6.19 6.65 7.67
CA GLN A 48 6.02 5.59 8.66
C GLN A 48 6.10 4.19 8.03
N LYS A 49 5.48 4.00 6.86
CA LYS A 49 5.49 2.70 6.16
C LYS A 49 6.83 2.36 5.55
N ARG A 50 7.53 3.33 4.98
CA ARG A 50 8.90 3.19 4.44
C ARG A 50 9.92 2.88 5.53
N THR A 51 9.67 3.27 6.77
CA THR A 51 10.59 2.99 7.90
C THR A 51 10.35 1.59 8.50
N ALA A 52 9.21 0.97 8.19
CA ALA A 52 8.82 -0.35 8.71
C ALA A 52 9.36 -1.53 7.88
N VAL A 53 10.11 -1.27 6.80
CA VAL A 53 10.60 -2.30 5.86
C VAL A 53 12.06 -2.67 6.03
#